data_AF-A0A930UZU9-F1
#
_entry.id   AF-A0A930UZU9-F1
#
_cell.length_a   1.000
_cell.length_b   1.000
_cell.length_c   1.000
_cell.angle_alpha   90.00
_cell.angle_beta   90.00
_cell.angle_gamma   90.00
#
_symmetry.space_group_name_H-M   'P 1'
#
loop_
_entity.id
_entity.type
_entity.pdbx_description
1 polymer ?
#
loop_
_entity_poly.entity_id
_entity_poly.type
_entity_poly.pdbx_seq_one_letter_code
_entity_poly.pdbx_strand_id
1 'polypeptide(L)' 'MGTISQRELRNDNAGLLPGSHLRSLDALHLAAALALDVDAVLTYDQRLAQSCRDLGIDVLAPV' A
#
# COMPACT_ATOMS: atom_id res chain seq x y z
N MET A 1 -18.45 -30.70 11.16
CA MET A 1 -19.15 -29.52 10.66
C MET A 1 -18.19 -28.34 10.73
N GLY A 2 -17.51 -28.08 9.60
CA GLY A 2 -16.72 -26.88 9.21
C GLY A 2 -15.79 -26.18 10.21
N THR A 3 -14.49 -26.49 10.16
CA THR A 3 -13.40 -25.65 10.71
C THR A 3 -13.16 -24.45 9.80
N ILE A 4 -13.41 -23.24 10.28
CA ILE A 4 -13.13 -22.00 9.53
C ILE A 4 -11.65 -21.65 9.72
N SER A 5 -10.95 -21.51 8.60
CA SER A 5 -9.49 -21.40 8.53
C SER A 5 -9.04 -19.98 8.92
N GLN A 6 -8.18 -19.86 9.94
CA GLN A 6 -7.55 -18.62 10.43
C GLN A 6 -6.65 -17.88 9.39
N ARG A 7 -6.74 -18.23 8.09
CA ARG A 7 -5.95 -17.65 7.00
C ARG A 7 -6.67 -16.50 6.28
N GLU A 8 -7.95 -16.28 6.52
CA GLU A 8 -8.74 -15.23 5.84
C GLU A 8 -8.72 -13.86 6.56
N LEU A 9 -8.18 -13.77 7.77
CA LEU A 9 -8.21 -12.53 8.59
C LEU A 9 -7.10 -11.50 8.30
N ARG A 10 -6.33 -11.64 7.19
CA ARG A 10 -5.17 -10.77 6.94
C ARG A 10 -5.44 -9.54 6.07
N ASN A 11 -6.67 -9.26 5.63
CA ASN A 11 -6.90 -8.21 4.62
C ASN A 11 -7.91 -7.11 5.00
N ASP A 12 -8.62 -7.21 6.12
CA ASP A 12 -9.69 -6.26 6.44
C ASP A 12 -9.20 -4.90 6.98
N ASN A 13 -7.94 -4.80 7.43
CA ASN A 13 -7.37 -3.54 7.91
C ASN A 13 -6.80 -2.63 6.80
N ALA A 14 -6.84 -3.07 5.53
CA ALA A 14 -6.25 -2.31 4.42
C ALA A 14 -7.12 -1.12 3.95
N GLY A 15 -8.24 -0.82 4.63
CA GLY A 15 -9.23 0.19 4.22
C GLY A 15 -9.48 1.34 5.20
N LEU A 16 -8.72 1.47 6.30
CA LEU A 16 -9.01 2.45 7.36
C LEU A 16 -8.20 3.75 7.30
N LEU A 17 -7.70 4.14 6.12
CA LEU A 17 -7.18 5.48 5.89
C LEU A 17 -8.31 6.40 5.38
N PRO A 18 -8.61 7.53 6.05
CA PRO A 18 -9.62 8.47 5.59
C PRO A 18 -9.05 9.23 4.38
N GLY A 19 -9.40 8.76 3.19
CA GLY A 19 -8.89 9.30 1.93
C GLY A 19 -9.20 8.34 0.81
N SER A 20 -10.42 8.45 0.29
CA SER A 20 -10.96 7.77 -0.89
C SER A 20 -9.94 7.09 -1.83
N HIS A 21 -10.06 5.77 -1.96
CA HIS A 21 -9.59 4.92 -3.07
C HIS A 21 -8.14 4.40 -3.12
N LEU A 22 -7.41 4.33 -2.01
CA LEU A 22 -6.29 3.37 -1.94
C LEU A 22 -6.87 1.95 -1.84
N ARG A 23 -7.16 1.32 -2.98
CA ARG A 23 -7.53 -0.10 -3.01
C ARG A 23 -6.39 -0.86 -2.34
N SER A 24 -6.64 -1.40 -1.15
CA SER A 24 -5.90 -2.36 -0.32
C SER A 24 -4.45 -2.76 -0.66
N LEU A 25 -4.13 -2.95 -1.94
CA LEU A 25 -2.79 -3.17 -2.48
C LEU A 25 -1.89 -1.92 -2.37
N ASP A 26 -2.36 -0.73 -2.72
CA ASP A 26 -1.56 0.51 -2.62
C ASP A 26 -1.28 0.87 -1.16
N ALA A 27 -2.27 0.67 -0.28
CA ALA A 27 -2.14 0.94 1.16
C ALA A 27 -1.07 0.05 1.82
N LEU A 28 -0.96 -1.22 1.42
CA LEU A 28 0.07 -2.11 1.95
C LEU A 28 1.48 -1.71 1.50
N HIS A 29 1.64 -1.30 0.24
CA HIS A 29 2.92 -0.84 -0.28
C HIS A 29 3.37 0.46 0.41
N LEU A 30 2.45 1.39 0.62
CA LEU A 30 2.72 2.62 1.36
C LEU A 30 3.05 2.35 2.82
N ALA A 31 2.29 1.47 3.49
CA ALA A 31 2.57 1.09 4.87
C ALA A 31 3.97 0.45 5.01
N ALA A 32 4.37 -0.39 4.05
CA ALA A 32 5.70 -0.97 4.03
C ALA A 32 6.80 0.08 3.78
N ALA A 33 6.61 0.99 2.81
CA ALA A 33 7.56 2.06 2.52
C ALA A 33 7.79 2.97 3.74
N LEU A 34 6.71 3.35 4.42
CA LEU A 34 6.78 4.15 5.65
C LEU A 34 7.43 3.38 6.82
N ALA A 35 7.09 2.10 7.00
CA ALA A 35 7.64 1.29 8.09
C ALA A 35 9.14 0.99 7.91
N LEU A 36 9.61 0.94 6.66
CA LEU A 36 11.00 0.70 6.32
C LEU A 36 11.82 2.00 6.19
N ASP A 37 11.18 3.17 6.30
CA ASP A 37 11.80 4.49 6.14
C ASP A 37 12.65 4.58 4.86
N VAL A 38 12.04 4.20 3.73
CA VAL A 38 12.75 4.12 2.45
C VAL A 38 13.02 5.51 1.87
N ASP A 39 14.18 5.67 1.23
CA ASP A 39 14.50 6.92 0.50
C ASP A 39 13.61 7.13 -0.72
N ALA A 40 13.21 6.04 -1.41
CA ALA A 40 12.37 6.10 -2.61
C ALA A 40 11.61 4.79 -2.87
N VAL A 41 10.50 4.89 -3.62
CA VAL A 41 9.71 3.74 -4.11
C VAL A 41 9.88 3.60 -5.62
N LEU A 42 10.34 2.44 -6.07
CA LEU A 42 10.41 2.08 -7.50
C LEU A 42 9.09 1.41 -7.92
N THR A 43 8.31 2.03 -8.79
CA THR A 43 7.05 1.46 -9.26
C THR A 43 6.69 1.94 -10.68
N TYR A 44 6.09 1.05 -11.46
CA TYR A 44 5.43 1.39 -12.74
C TYR A 44 3.96 1.79 -12.55
N ASP A 45 3.39 1.52 -11.38
CA ASP A 45 2.00 1.85 -11.10
C ASP A 45 1.87 3.36 -10.83
N GLN A 46 1.20 4.06 -11.74
CA GLN A 46 1.03 5.52 -11.66
C GLN A 46 0.19 5.97 -10.47
N ARG A 47 -0.74 5.13 -9.96
CA ARG A 47 -1.56 5.45 -8.80
C ARG A 47 -0.75 5.32 -7.50
N LEU A 48 0.04 4.25 -7.37
CA LEU A 48 0.96 4.13 -6.24
C LEU A 48 2.01 5.24 -6.26
N ALA A 49 2.56 5.55 -7.44
CA ALA A 49 3.48 6.67 -7.64
C ALA A 49 2.88 8.01 -7.17
N GLN A 50 1.63 8.29 -7.53
CA GLN A 50 0.96 9.51 -7.07
C GLN A 50 0.80 9.52 -5.54
N SER A 51 0.37 8.39 -4.97
CA SER A 51 0.15 8.27 -3.54
C SER A 51 1.44 8.41 -2.72
N CYS A 52 2.56 7.88 -3.21
CA CYS A 52 3.87 8.09 -2.60
C CYS A 52 4.27 9.57 -2.62
N ARG A 53 4.07 10.26 -3.75
CA ARG A 53 4.37 11.69 -3.88
C ARG A 53 3.52 12.55 -2.95
N ASP A 54 2.24 12.23 -2.81
CA ASP A 54 1.34 12.93 -1.90
C ASP A 54 1.78 12.81 -0.42
N LEU A 55 2.53 11.75 -0.09
CA LEU A 55 3.14 11.50 1.22
C LEU A 55 4.58 12.00 1.34
N GLY A 56 5.14 12.63 0.30
CA GLY A 56 6.50 13.17 0.28
C GLY A 56 7.60 12.12 0.08
N ILE A 57 7.25 10.91 -0.34
CA ILE A 57 8.20 9.83 -0.65
C ILE A 57 8.62 9.96 -2.12
N ASP A 58 9.93 9.87 -2.39
CA ASP A 58 10.44 9.94 -3.76
C ASP A 58 10.03 8.71 -4.58
N VAL A 59 9.82 8.90 -5.89
CA VAL A 59 9.34 7.84 -6.77
C VAL A 59 10.19 7.71 -8.02
N LEU A 60 10.70 6.52 -8.22
CA LEU A 60 11.38 6.11 -9.43
C LEU A 60 10.41 5.29 -10.28
N ALA A 61 10.29 5.63 -11.56
CA ALA A 61 9.53 4.86 -12.53
C ALA A 61 10.46 4.55 -13.71
N PRO A 62 10.74 3.27 -14.00
CA PRO A 62 11.51 2.95 -15.19
C PRO A 62 10.69 3.29 -16.44
N VAL A 63 11.38 3.78 -17.47
CA VAL A 63 10.80 4.19 -18.76
C VAL A 63 10.34 3.02 -19.61
#